data_AF-A0A151Z189-F1
#
_entry.id   AF-A0A151Z189-F1
#
_cell.length_a   1.000
_cell.length_b   1.000
_cell.length_c   1.000
_cell.angle_alpha   90.00
_cell.angle_beta   90.00
_cell.angle_gamma   90.00
#
_symmetry.space_group_name_H-M   'P 1'
#
loop_
_entity.id
_entity.type
_entity.pdbx_description
1 polymer ?
#
loop_
_entity_poly.entity_id
_entity_poly.type
_entity_poly.pdbx_seq_one_letter_code
_entity_poly.pdbx_strand_id
1 'polypeptide(L)'
;MACSGRNILINGGFQKGSAPWTGKRIRRMKNPLRAGDYSMWMGATRAGGDSILKQTIRGPFERGCAYYLYFRLLNVTPPQSKAELYAAVAYLNEKRQMIRSTPLLIRPSYLGNKWYSYFTIVPSPPLNARYVSVVFLLRKGLLFVDYIRLASHDI
;
A
#
# COMPACT_ATOMS: atom_id res chain seq x y z
N MET A 1 -24.80 4.00 10.75
CA MET A 1 -23.98 2.80 11.01
C MET A 1 -22.66 3.29 11.57
N ALA A 2 -22.18 2.72 12.68
CA ALA A 2 -20.85 3.04 13.20
C ALA A 2 -19.78 2.41 12.30
N CYS A 3 -18.67 3.12 12.06
CA CYS A 3 -17.55 2.59 11.29
C CYS A 3 -16.80 1.53 12.12
N SER A 4 -16.58 0.34 11.56
CA SER A 4 -16.11 -0.81 12.36
C SER A 4 -14.62 -0.77 12.74
N GLY A 5 -13.82 0.10 12.13
CA GLY A 5 -12.35 0.06 12.31
C GLY A 5 -11.68 -1.16 11.66
N ARG A 6 -12.45 -2.00 10.95
CA ARG A 6 -11.94 -3.26 10.42
C ARG A 6 -11.02 -3.01 9.23
N ASN A 7 -9.84 -3.63 9.28
CA ASN A 7 -8.97 -3.70 8.11
C ASN A 7 -9.59 -4.61 7.04
N ILE A 8 -9.81 -4.08 5.84
CA ILE A 8 -10.37 -4.82 4.70
C ILE A 8 -9.30 -5.45 3.80
N LEU A 9 -8.02 -5.09 3.97
CA LEU A 9 -6.91 -5.70 3.24
C LEU A 9 -6.49 -7.01 3.88
N ILE A 10 -6.08 -7.97 3.05
CA ILE A 10 -5.64 -9.29 3.50
C ILE A 10 -4.13 -9.39 3.40
N ASN A 11 -3.49 -9.94 4.43
CA ASN A 11 -2.06 -10.27 4.44
C ASN A 11 -1.14 -9.07 4.13
N GLY A 12 -1.49 -7.87 4.57
CA GLY A 12 -0.64 -6.67 4.42
C GLY A 12 0.64 -6.66 5.24
N GLY A 13 0.81 -7.67 6.11
CA GLY A 13 2.05 -7.93 6.87
C GLY A 13 2.89 -9.10 6.33
N PHE A 14 2.51 -9.70 5.20
CA PHE A 14 3.27 -10.73 4.47
C PHE A 14 3.73 -11.97 5.26
N GLN A 15 3.13 -12.26 6.41
CA GLN A 15 3.50 -13.40 7.25
C GLN A 15 3.23 -14.74 6.55
N LYS A 16 2.10 -14.83 5.84
CA LYS A 16 1.60 -16.07 5.23
C LYS A 16 1.95 -16.21 3.74
N GLY A 17 2.91 -15.42 3.25
CA GLY A 17 3.28 -15.36 1.83
C GLY A 17 3.00 -13.99 1.21
N SER A 18 3.05 -13.90 -0.12
CA SER A 18 2.75 -12.66 -0.86
C SER A 18 1.28 -12.53 -1.23
N ALA A 19 0.58 -13.64 -1.51
CA ALA A 19 -0.81 -13.61 -1.92
C ALA A 19 -1.73 -13.01 -0.83
N PRO A 20 -2.79 -12.28 -1.21
CA PRO A 20 -3.23 -11.99 -2.58
C PRO A 20 -2.64 -10.70 -3.16
N TRP A 21 -1.53 -10.20 -2.60
CA TRP A 21 -0.80 -9.09 -3.21
C TRP A 21 -0.12 -9.57 -4.48
N THR A 22 -0.29 -8.78 -5.54
CA THR A 22 0.25 -9.06 -6.88
C THR A 22 1.03 -7.86 -7.37
N GLY A 23 1.76 -8.03 -8.47
CA GLY A 23 2.51 -6.92 -9.04
C GLY A 23 3.73 -7.37 -9.82
N LYS A 24 4.66 -6.43 -10.03
CA LYS A 24 5.90 -6.67 -10.78
C LYS A 24 7.08 -6.12 -10.00
N ARG A 25 8.22 -6.79 -10.09
CA ARG A 25 9.46 -6.43 -9.37
C ARG A 25 9.22 -6.27 -7.87
N ILE A 26 8.45 -7.21 -7.33
CA ILE A 26 8.17 -7.36 -5.91
C ILE A 26 8.64 -8.73 -5.45
N ARG A 27 9.15 -8.82 -4.23
CA ARG A 27 9.57 -10.09 -3.63
C ARG A 27 9.28 -10.06 -2.15
N ARG A 28 8.64 -11.11 -1.64
CA ARG A 28 8.58 -11.33 -0.19
C ARG A 28 9.99 -11.67 0.29
N MET A 29 10.48 -10.92 1.25
CA MET A 29 11.82 -11.08 1.81
C MET A 29 11.76 -11.00 3.33
N LYS A 30 12.76 -11.58 4.01
CA LYS A 30 12.87 -11.45 5.47
C LYS A 30 12.98 -9.96 5.83
N ASN A 31 12.30 -9.54 6.90
CA ASN A 31 12.41 -8.19 7.42
C ASN A 31 13.85 -7.98 7.91
N PRO A 32 14.60 -7.01 7.36
CA PRO A 32 16.00 -6.80 7.74
C PRO A 32 16.17 -6.27 9.16
N LEU A 33 15.11 -5.75 9.79
CA LEU A 33 15.15 -5.14 11.13
C LEU A 33 14.46 -5.97 12.22
N ARG A 34 13.74 -7.04 11.86
CA ARG A 34 13.01 -7.88 12.80
C ARG A 34 13.16 -9.35 12.45
N ALA A 35 13.85 -10.10 13.30
CA ALA A 35 14.06 -11.53 13.09
C ALA A 35 12.73 -12.31 13.05
N GLY A 36 12.64 -13.30 12.16
CA GLY A 36 11.44 -14.12 11.98
C GLY A 36 10.28 -13.43 11.24
N ASP A 37 10.43 -12.16 10.90
CA ASP A 37 9.40 -11.35 10.26
C ASP A 37 9.65 -11.23 8.73
N TYR A 38 8.62 -10.87 7.97
CA TYR A 38 8.67 -10.75 6.51
C TYR A 38 8.05 -9.45 6.05
N SER A 39 8.58 -8.90 4.97
CA SER A 39 8.05 -7.70 4.32
C SER A 39 8.14 -7.82 2.80
N MET A 40 7.47 -6.91 2.10
CA MET A 40 7.50 -6.87 0.65
C MET A 40 8.61 -5.95 0.17
N TRP A 41 9.65 -6.52 -0.41
CA TRP A 41 10.66 -5.76 -1.12
C TRP A 41 10.12 -5.28 -2.46
N MET A 42 10.39 -4.02 -2.79
CA MET A 42 10.09 -3.36 -4.05
C MET A 42 11.38 -2.73 -4.60
N GLY A 43 11.69 -2.99 -5.87
CA GLY A 43 12.89 -2.42 -6.50
C GLY A 43 12.61 -1.80 -7.87
N ALA A 44 12.90 -0.51 -7.99
CA ALA A 44 12.78 0.25 -9.23
C ALA A 44 14.12 0.93 -9.57
N THR A 45 14.65 0.61 -10.75
CA THR A 45 15.90 1.18 -11.27
C THR A 45 15.62 1.82 -12.63
N ARG A 46 16.45 2.79 -13.04
CA ARG A 46 16.30 3.43 -14.37
C ARG A 46 16.28 2.40 -15.51
N ALA A 47 17.14 1.39 -15.45
CA ALA A 47 17.21 0.33 -16.46
C ALA A 47 16.09 -0.73 -16.31
N GLY A 48 15.56 -0.92 -15.10
CA GLY A 48 14.53 -1.91 -14.81
C GLY A 48 13.10 -1.40 -15.00
N GLY A 49 12.89 -0.09 -14.90
CA GLY A 49 11.56 0.48 -14.79
C GLY A 49 10.92 0.23 -13.42
N ASP A 50 9.63 0.55 -13.33
CA ASP A 50 8.92 0.65 -12.06
C ASP A 50 8.63 -0.68 -11.38
N SER A 51 8.54 -0.66 -10.05
CA SER A 51 7.96 -1.75 -9.24
C SER A 51 6.54 -1.41 -8.84
N ILE A 52 5.65 -2.41 -8.91
CA ILE A 52 4.22 -2.26 -8.60
C ILE A 52 3.84 -3.34 -7.60
N LEU A 53 3.18 -2.95 -6.53
CA LEU A 53 2.53 -3.83 -5.55
C LEU A 53 1.07 -3.44 -5.46
N LYS A 54 0.14 -4.38 -5.64
CA LYS A 54 -1.30 -4.10 -5.63
C LYS A 54 -2.13 -5.21 -4.98
N GLN A 55 -3.23 -4.80 -4.37
CA GLN A 55 -4.31 -5.68 -3.94
C GLN A 55 -5.64 -5.03 -4.28
N THR A 56 -6.55 -5.82 -4.86
CA THR A 56 -7.92 -5.38 -5.16
C THR A 56 -8.89 -6.25 -4.36
N ILE A 57 -9.79 -5.62 -3.62
CA ILE A 57 -10.78 -6.26 -2.75
C ILE A 57 -12.17 -5.90 -3.25
N ARG A 58 -13.08 -6.86 -3.22
CA ARG A 58 -14.51 -6.64 -3.49
C ARG A 58 -15.22 -6.23 -2.19
N GLY A 59 -16.21 -5.35 -2.31
CA GLY A 59 -17.07 -4.96 -1.17
C GLY A 59 -17.92 -6.10 -0.60
N PRO A 60 -18.79 -5.82 0.39
CA PRO A 60 -19.36 -4.50 0.69
C PRO A 60 -18.40 -3.54 1.41
N PHE A 61 -18.62 -2.24 1.22
CA PHE A 61 -17.92 -1.17 1.94
C PHE A 61 -18.89 -0.42 2.85
N GLU A 62 -18.38 0.09 3.97
CA GLU A 62 -19.15 0.85 4.94
C GLU A 62 -19.46 2.24 4.36
N ARG A 63 -20.74 2.59 4.29
CA ARG A 63 -21.21 3.88 3.77
C ARG A 63 -21.16 4.93 4.87
N GLY A 64 -20.75 6.15 4.52
CA GLY A 64 -20.63 7.26 5.46
C GLY A 64 -19.33 7.25 6.27
N CYS A 65 -18.46 6.25 6.03
CA CYS A 65 -17.15 6.14 6.68
C CYS A 65 -16.04 6.61 5.74
N ALA A 66 -15.04 7.30 6.28
CA ALA A 66 -13.76 7.42 5.59
C ALA A 66 -12.97 6.13 5.78
N TYR A 67 -11.98 5.89 4.91
CA TYR A 67 -11.04 4.80 5.06
C TYR A 67 -9.63 5.35 5.23
N TYR A 68 -8.83 4.77 6.11
CA TYR A 68 -7.46 5.21 6.36
C TYR A 68 -6.53 4.13 5.83
N LEU A 69 -5.69 4.49 4.86
CA LEU A 69 -4.62 3.62 4.39
C LEU A 69 -3.42 3.83 5.31
N TYR A 70 -3.05 2.82 6.08
CA TYR A 70 -1.82 2.77 6.87
C TYR A 70 -0.82 1.82 6.22
N PHE A 71 0.46 2.18 6.27
CA PHE A 71 1.55 1.31 5.84
C PHE A 71 2.87 1.81 6.42
N ARG A 72 3.89 0.96 6.37
CA ARG A 72 5.25 1.29 6.80
C ARG A 72 6.21 1.07 5.66
N LEU A 73 7.20 1.96 5.57
CA LEU A 73 8.29 1.85 4.62
C LEU A 73 9.62 1.78 5.36
N LEU A 74 10.51 0.94 4.86
CA LEU A 74 11.92 0.96 5.17
C LEU A 74 12.68 1.27 3.88
N ASN A 75 13.39 2.38 3.87
CA ASN A 75 14.17 2.81 2.72
C ASN A 75 15.57 2.21 2.77
N VAL A 76 15.87 1.33 1.81
CA VAL A 76 17.20 0.71 1.64
C VAL A 76 17.87 1.17 0.34
N THR A 77 17.40 2.28 -0.22
CA THR A 77 18.02 2.91 -1.39
C THR A 77 19.42 3.40 -1.00
N PRO A 78 20.45 3.18 -1.84
CA PRO A 78 21.79 3.70 -1.57
C PRO A 78 21.78 5.22 -1.33
N PRO A 79 22.61 5.76 -0.41
CA PRO A 79 22.59 7.18 -0.03
C PRO A 79 22.75 8.16 -1.20
N GLN A 80 23.43 7.76 -2.28
CA GLN A 80 23.62 8.58 -3.48
C GLN A 80 22.37 8.62 -4.38
N SER A 81 21.30 7.92 -4.01
CA SER A 81 20.05 7.79 -4.77
C SER A 81 18.84 8.20 -3.92
N LYS A 82 17.78 8.62 -4.61
CA LYS A 82 16.49 8.99 -3.99
C LYS A 82 15.45 7.93 -4.31
N ALA A 83 14.61 7.61 -3.32
CA ALA A 83 13.41 6.80 -3.52
C ALA A 83 12.20 7.69 -3.81
N GLU A 84 11.33 7.25 -4.73
CA GLU A 84 10.06 7.92 -5.01
C GLU A 84 8.95 6.90 -5.19
N LEU A 85 7.97 6.95 -4.29
CA LEU A 85 6.86 6.01 -4.20
C LEU A 85 5.54 6.77 -4.34
N TYR A 86 4.63 6.26 -5.17
CA TYR A 86 3.24 6.69 -5.22
C TYR A 86 2.39 5.60 -4.58
N ALA A 87 1.65 5.93 -3.53
CA ALA A 87 0.59 5.08 -3.01
C ALA A 87 -0.75 5.62 -3.51
N ALA A 88 -1.68 4.73 -3.86
CA ALA A 88 -3.01 5.12 -4.29
C ALA A 88 -4.05 4.14 -3.77
N VAL A 89 -5.19 4.67 -3.36
CA VAL A 89 -6.41 3.90 -3.15
C VAL A 89 -7.43 4.33 -4.18
N ALA A 90 -7.98 3.38 -4.93
CA ALA A 90 -8.95 3.64 -5.98
C ALA A 90 -10.23 2.83 -5.75
N TYR A 91 -11.38 3.49 -5.75
CA TYR A 91 -12.66 2.81 -5.86
C TYR A 91 -12.99 2.54 -7.32
N LEU A 92 -13.47 1.33 -7.59
CA LEU A 92 -13.83 0.87 -8.93
C LEU A 92 -15.31 0.47 -8.97
N ASN A 93 -15.95 0.69 -10.12
CA ASN A 93 -17.31 0.21 -10.39
C ASN A 93 -17.33 -1.30 -10.76
N GLU A 94 -18.50 -1.86 -11.08
CA GLU A 94 -18.65 -3.28 -11.45
C GLU A 94 -17.80 -3.67 -12.67
N LYS A 95 -17.61 -2.74 -13.63
CA LYS A 95 -16.76 -2.91 -14.83
C LYS A 95 -15.27 -2.73 -14.54
N ARG A 96 -14.87 -2.62 -13.26
CA ARG A 96 -13.50 -2.34 -12.78
C ARG A 96 -12.91 -1.02 -13.29
N GLN A 97 -13.75 -0.08 -13.69
CA GLN A 97 -13.32 1.26 -14.05
C GLN A 97 -13.18 2.11 -12.79
N MET A 98 -12.10 2.90 -12.72
CA MET A 98 -11.86 3.82 -11.63
C MET A 98 -12.94 4.91 -11.62
N ILE A 99 -13.56 5.11 -10.46
CA ILE A 99 -14.59 6.13 -10.25
C ILE A 99 -14.16 7.18 -9.21
N ARG A 100 -13.17 6.86 -8.39
CA ARG A 100 -12.52 7.79 -7.44
C ARG A 100 -11.15 7.25 -7.08
N SER A 101 -10.19 8.15 -6.88
CA SER A 101 -8.86 7.80 -6.37
C SER A 101 -8.34 8.81 -5.36
N THR A 102 -7.48 8.32 -4.47
CA THR A 102 -6.76 9.10 -3.47
C THR A 102 -5.26 8.81 -3.66
N PRO A 103 -4.54 9.65 -4.42
CA PRO A 103 -3.09 9.50 -4.62
C PRO A 103 -2.31 10.11 -3.45
N LEU A 104 -1.15 9.52 -3.14
CA LEU A 104 -0.18 10.02 -2.17
C LEU A 104 1.24 9.84 -2.75
N LEU A 105 1.94 10.95 -2.97
CA LEU A 105 3.36 10.94 -3.31
C LEU A 105 4.21 10.92 -2.03
N ILE A 106 5.19 10.04 -2.00
CA ILE A 106 6.06 9.80 -0.85
C ILE A 106 7.49 9.83 -1.32
N ARG A 107 8.32 10.58 -0.60
CA ARG A 107 9.79 10.57 -0.72
C ARG A 107 10.35 10.02 0.58
N PRO A 108 10.49 8.69 0.70
CA PRO A 108 10.87 8.06 1.96
C PRO A 108 12.23 8.56 2.44
N SER A 109 12.32 8.88 3.74
CA SER A 109 13.61 9.23 4.35
C SER A 109 14.57 8.06 4.27
N TYR A 110 15.84 8.32 4.00
CA TYR A 110 16.92 7.34 4.07
C TYR A 110 17.63 7.34 5.44
N LEU A 111 17.18 8.19 6.37
CA LEU A 111 17.84 8.38 7.66
C LEU A 111 17.56 7.22 8.61
N GLY A 112 18.57 6.37 8.77
CA GLY A 112 18.59 5.29 9.75
C GLY A 112 17.91 4.01 9.27
N ASN A 113 18.36 2.89 9.83
CA ASN A 113 17.78 1.58 9.63
C ASN A 113 16.50 1.44 10.47
N LYS A 114 15.43 2.14 10.07
CA LYS A 114 14.14 2.09 10.78
C LYS A 114 12.93 2.19 9.85
N TRP A 115 11.82 1.69 10.34
CA TRP A 115 10.52 1.79 9.68
C TRP A 115 9.89 3.16 9.92
N TYR A 116 9.41 3.78 8.84
CA TYR A 116 8.60 5.00 8.89
C TYR A 116 7.14 4.66 8.59
N SER A 117 6.23 5.13 9.45
CA SER A 117 4.80 4.94 9.26
C SER A 117 4.22 6.08 8.45
N TYR A 118 3.34 5.75 7.51
CA TYR A 118 2.62 6.68 6.67
C TYR A 118 1.13 6.37 6.74
N PHE A 119 0.32 7.41 6.53
CA PHE A 119 -1.10 7.24 6.33
C PHE A 119 -1.68 8.23 5.34
N THR A 120 -2.85 7.90 4.78
CA THR A 120 -3.70 8.86 4.07
C THR A 120 -5.17 8.59 4.35
N ILE A 121 -5.98 9.64 4.31
CA ILE A 121 -7.43 9.59 4.45
C ILE A 121 -8.03 9.42 3.06
N VAL A 122 -8.71 8.31 2.87
CA VAL A 122 -9.46 7.94 1.67
C VAL A 122 -10.93 8.31 1.91
N PRO A 123 -11.51 9.23 1.12
CA PRO A 123 -12.91 9.63 1.28
C PRO A 123 -13.87 8.44 1.17
N SER A 124 -15.08 8.60 1.72
CA SER A 124 -16.11 7.54 1.68
C SER A 124 -16.29 6.93 0.29
N PRO A 125 -16.53 5.61 0.19
CA PRO A 125 -16.80 4.96 -1.09
C PRO A 125 -18.00 5.61 -1.82
N PRO A 126 -17.90 5.89 -3.13
CA PRO A 126 -19.05 6.26 -3.94
C PRO A 126 -20.15 5.18 -3.92
N LEU A 127 -21.41 5.56 -4.16
CA LEU A 127 -22.56 4.64 -4.09
C LEU A 127 -22.45 3.41 -5.00
N ASN A 128 -21.81 3.57 -6.15
CA ASN A 128 -21.59 2.53 -7.16
C ASN A 128 -20.22 1.84 -7.04
N ALA A 129 -19.47 2.06 -5.94
CA ALA A 129 -18.21 1.37 -5.70
C ALA A 129 -18.45 -0.11 -5.39
N ARG A 130 -17.75 -0.97 -6.13
CA ARG A 130 -17.84 -2.44 -6.02
C ARG A 130 -16.51 -3.07 -5.64
N TYR A 131 -15.42 -2.41 -6.00
CA TYR A 131 -14.08 -2.81 -5.64
C TYR A 131 -13.30 -1.63 -5.07
N VAL A 132 -12.29 -1.93 -4.27
CA VAL A 132 -11.25 -1.00 -3.86
C VAL A 132 -9.90 -1.61 -4.23
N SER A 133 -9.03 -0.81 -4.84
CA SER A 133 -7.68 -1.22 -5.21
C SER A 133 -6.67 -0.36 -4.49
N VAL A 134 -5.78 -0.98 -3.74
CA VAL A 134 -4.61 -0.34 -3.13
C VAL A 134 -3.41 -0.66 -3.99
N VAL A 135 -2.68 0.38 -4.40
CA VAL A 135 -1.52 0.26 -5.29
C VAL A 135 -0.37 1.06 -4.71
N PHE A 136 0.81 0.46 -4.72
CA PHE A 136 2.09 1.11 -4.50
C PHE A 136 2.88 1.02 -5.80
N LEU A 137 3.30 2.16 -6.32
CA LEU A 137 4.12 2.30 -7.52
C LEU A 137 5.44 2.95 -7.13
N LEU A 138 6.50 2.16 -7.09
CA LEU A 138 7.85 2.65 -6.86
C LEU A 138 8.45 3.01 -8.22
N ARG A 139 8.70 4.31 -8.42
CA ARG A 139 9.28 4.85 -9.65
C ARG A 139 10.81 4.80 -9.62
N LYS A 140 11.40 4.92 -8.44
CA LYS A 140 12.84 4.91 -8.23
C LYS A 140 13.18 4.43 -6.82
N GLY A 141 14.26 3.67 -6.67
CA GLY A 141 14.81 3.27 -5.38
C GLY A 141 14.52 1.81 -5.02
N LEU A 142 14.90 1.45 -3.79
CA LEU A 142 14.72 0.14 -3.19
C LEU A 142 14.06 0.33 -1.82
N LEU A 143 12.88 -0.27 -1.64
CA LEU A 143 12.10 -0.14 -0.41
C LEU A 143 11.64 -1.52 0.06
N PHE A 144 11.44 -1.64 1.37
CA PHE A 144 10.50 -2.61 1.91
C PHE A 144 9.20 -1.92 2.31
N VAL A 145 8.08 -2.56 2.02
CA VAL A 145 6.73 -2.15 2.42
C VAL A 145 6.17 -3.21 3.35
N ASP A 146 5.54 -2.78 4.44
CA ASP A 146 4.94 -3.66 5.42
C ASP A 146 3.73 -3.00 6.12
N TYR A 147 3.00 -3.78 6.92
CA TYR A 147 1.87 -3.32 7.74
C TYR A 147 0.79 -2.58 6.93
N ILE A 148 0.47 -3.07 5.74
CA ILE A 148 -0.51 -2.40 4.87
C ILE A 148 -1.93 -2.70 5.38
N ARG A 149 -2.65 -1.65 5.78
CA ARG A 149 -4.02 -1.74 6.29
C ARG A 149 -4.89 -0.66 5.66
N LEU A 150 -6.12 -1.00 5.30
CA LEU A 150 -7.15 -0.04 4.92
C LEU A 150 -8.33 -0.28 5.86
N ALA A 151 -8.56 0.64 6.80
CA ALA A 151 -9.57 0.48 7.84
C ALA A 151 -10.60 1.62 7.77
N SER A 152 -11.86 1.35 8.10
CA SER A 152 -12.90 2.39 8.17
C SER A 152 -12.78 3.22 9.45
N HIS A 153 -13.12 4.51 9.36
CA HIS A 153 -13.11 5.46 10.46
C HIS A 153 -14.34 6.37 10.36
N ASP A 154 -14.87 6.75 11.52
CA ASP A 154 -15.87 7.82 11.62
C ASP A 154 -15.25 9.14 11.13
N ILE A 155 -16.08 9.99 10.54
CA ILE A 155 -15.71 11.31 10.00
C ILE A 155 -16.07 12.38 11.03
#